data_AF-A0A5M8F491-F1
#
_entry.id   AF-A0A5M8F491-F1
#
_cell.length_a   1.000
_cell.length_b   1.000
_cell.length_c   1.000
_cell.angle_alpha   90.00
_cell.angle_beta   90.00
_cell.angle_gamma   90.00
#
_symmetry.space_group_name_H-M   'P 1'
#
loop_
_entity.id
_entity.type
_entity.pdbx_description
1 polymer ?
#
loop_
_entity_poly.entity_id
_entity_poly.type
_entity_poly.pdbx_seq_one_letter_code
_entity_poly.pdbx_strand_id
1 'polypeptide(L)'
;MPWKSNLVVLALSAVAVSAQAQSDLEVVEAMVTRSANVCPGHSTERTTPTVKAVPVGALRVMLDRGLVMCPDRRLDNDAPAVFYGRVGVFEWNPEVPASSEVIAKQIDTMTRKDEYPPDTLVWDAKGMPLQQRTVPAFEPKPGAAVLYQIR
;
A
#
# COMPACT_ATOMS: atom_id res chain seq x y z
N MET A 1 -31.05 32.19 -54.48
CA MET A 1 -30.90 31.82 -53.05
C MET A 1 -32.29 31.83 -52.40
N PRO A 2 -32.62 30.95 -51.43
CA PRO A 2 -31.79 29.91 -50.82
C PRO A 2 -32.39 28.49 -50.90
N TRP A 3 -31.46 27.53 -50.98
CA TRP A 3 -31.65 26.09 -50.90
C TRP A 3 -31.86 25.70 -49.42
N LYS A 4 -32.96 25.02 -49.11
CA LYS A 4 -33.20 24.40 -47.80
C LYS A 4 -32.72 22.95 -47.87
N SER A 5 -31.69 22.61 -47.11
CA SER A 5 -31.48 21.25 -46.63
C SER A 5 -30.90 21.33 -45.22
N ASN A 6 -31.79 21.09 -44.25
CA ASN A 6 -31.45 20.89 -42.85
C ASN A 6 -30.76 19.54 -42.72
N LEU A 7 -29.47 19.53 -42.41
CA LEU A 7 -28.72 18.32 -42.07
C LEU A 7 -27.70 18.65 -41.00
N VAL A 8 -28.10 18.66 -39.73
CA VAL A 8 -27.20 18.37 -38.61
C VAL A 8 -28.04 17.90 -37.43
N VAL A 9 -28.15 16.58 -37.21
CA VAL A 9 -28.53 16.05 -35.89
C VAL A 9 -27.83 14.72 -35.62
N LEU A 10 -27.06 14.74 -34.53
CA LEU A 10 -26.65 13.68 -33.59
C LEU A 10 -25.69 12.57 -34.05
N ALA A 11 -24.39 12.84 -33.88
CA ALA A 11 -23.43 11.80 -33.51
C ALA A 11 -23.50 11.56 -31.98
N LEU A 12 -24.16 10.47 -31.57
CA LEU A 12 -24.10 9.95 -30.21
C LEU A 12 -22.76 9.22 -30.02
N SER A 13 -21.76 9.92 -29.49
CA SER A 13 -20.54 9.30 -28.98
C SER A 13 -20.84 8.67 -27.63
N ALA A 14 -21.14 7.38 -27.62
CA ALA A 14 -21.12 6.57 -26.41
C ALA A 14 -19.68 6.54 -25.88
N VAL A 15 -19.37 7.35 -24.87
CA VAL A 15 -18.15 7.21 -24.09
C VAL A 15 -18.37 5.99 -23.19
N ALA A 16 -18.13 4.81 -23.73
CA ALA A 16 -17.96 3.62 -22.91
C ALA A 16 -16.68 3.86 -22.08
N VAL A 17 -16.86 4.30 -20.84
CA VAL A 17 -15.79 4.33 -19.84
C VAL A 17 -15.45 2.88 -19.57
N SER A 18 -14.50 2.33 -20.32
CA SER A 18 -13.90 1.05 -20.02
C SER A 18 -13.27 1.17 -18.63
N ALA A 19 -13.91 0.57 -17.62
CA ALA A 19 -13.23 0.24 -16.38
C ALA A 19 -12.12 -0.75 -16.77
N GLN A 20 -10.93 -0.22 -17.10
CA GLN A 20 -9.79 -1.05 -17.44
C GLN A 20 -9.44 -1.84 -16.19
N ALA A 21 -9.57 -3.15 -16.26
CA ALA A 21 -9.08 -4.03 -15.21
C ALA A 21 -7.57 -3.78 -15.10
N GLN A 22 -7.15 -3.04 -14.07
CA GLN A 22 -5.74 -2.82 -13.79
C GLN A 22 -5.07 -4.18 -13.62
N SER A 23 -4.03 -4.43 -14.41
CA SER A 23 -3.31 -5.70 -14.37
C SER A 23 -2.65 -5.90 -13.00
N ASP A 24 -2.49 -7.15 -12.60
CA ASP A 24 -1.86 -7.48 -11.33
C ASP A 24 -0.43 -6.92 -11.22
N LEU A 25 0.28 -6.85 -12.35
CA LEU A 25 1.61 -6.25 -12.44
C LEU A 25 1.57 -4.75 -12.15
N GLU A 26 0.64 -4.01 -12.77
CA GLU A 26 0.49 -2.57 -12.55
C GLU A 26 0.15 -2.24 -11.09
N VAL A 27 -0.62 -3.09 -10.39
CA VAL A 27 -0.92 -2.92 -8.96
C VAL A 27 0.35 -3.04 -8.12
N VAL A 28 1.18 -4.06 -8.40
CA VAL A 28 2.46 -4.26 -7.72
C VAL A 28 3.40 -3.08 -7.98
N GLU A 29 3.53 -2.66 -9.23
CA GLU A 29 4.36 -1.51 -9.61
C GLU A 29 3.90 -0.22 -8.94
N ALA A 30 2.58 0.04 -8.93
CA ALA A 30 2.01 1.21 -8.25
C ALA A 30 2.33 1.21 -6.75
N MET A 31 2.28 0.05 -6.09
CA MET A 31 2.67 -0.06 -4.68
C MET A 31 4.17 0.21 -4.49
N VAL A 32 5.04 -0.36 -5.32
CA VAL A 32 6.49 -0.11 -5.26
C VAL A 32 6.81 1.36 -5.50
N THR A 33 6.16 2.01 -6.47
CA THR A 33 6.29 3.46 -6.72
C THR A 33 5.82 4.27 -5.53
N ARG A 34 4.70 3.90 -4.90
CA ARG A 34 4.22 4.56 -3.68
C ARG A 34 5.24 4.46 -2.55
N SER A 35 5.79 3.26 -2.32
CA SER A 35 6.88 3.05 -1.36
C SER A 35 8.11 3.89 -1.68
N ALA A 36 8.49 4.00 -2.96
CA ALA A 36 9.62 4.81 -3.40
C ALA A 36 9.42 6.31 -3.06
N ASN A 37 8.20 6.80 -3.15
CA ASN A 37 7.89 8.20 -2.87
C ASN A 37 7.83 8.51 -1.36
N VAL A 38 7.47 7.53 -0.53
CA VAL A 38 7.19 7.75 0.90
C VAL A 38 8.32 7.28 1.81
N CYS A 39 8.88 6.10 1.56
CA CYS A 39 9.67 5.37 2.54
C CYS A 39 11.16 5.75 2.49
N PRO A 40 11.77 6.23 3.57
CA PRO A 40 13.20 6.55 3.60
C PRO A 40 14.11 5.35 3.29
N GLY A 41 13.75 4.17 3.81
CA GLY A 41 14.52 2.93 3.65
C GLY A 41 14.34 2.22 2.30
N HIS A 42 13.51 2.75 1.41
CA HIS A 42 13.22 2.12 0.13
C HIS A 42 14.48 1.88 -0.72
N SER A 43 14.58 0.67 -1.25
CA SER A 43 15.20 0.40 -2.55
C SER A 43 14.32 -0.62 -3.28
N THR A 44 14.44 -0.69 -4.61
CA THR A 44 13.70 -1.66 -5.42
C THR A 44 13.98 -3.09 -4.96
N GLU A 45 15.23 -3.40 -4.65
CA GLU A 45 15.69 -4.73 -4.22
C GLU A 45 15.11 -5.13 -2.87
N ARG A 46 15.00 -4.17 -1.92
CA ARG A 46 14.46 -4.44 -0.59
C ARG A 46 12.93 -4.50 -0.55
N THR A 47 12.28 -3.72 -1.41
CA THR A 47 10.82 -3.50 -1.32
C THR A 47 10.05 -4.49 -2.18
N THR A 48 10.52 -4.71 -3.42
CA THR A 48 9.77 -5.45 -4.44
C THR A 48 9.47 -6.89 -4.04
N PRO A 49 10.39 -7.67 -3.43
CA PRO A 49 10.09 -9.05 -3.05
C PRO A 49 8.91 -9.15 -2.08
N THR A 50 8.87 -8.29 -1.06
CA THR A 50 7.80 -8.29 -0.05
C THR A 50 6.48 -7.79 -0.64
N VAL A 51 6.49 -6.75 -1.48
CA VAL A 51 5.27 -6.29 -2.17
C VAL A 51 4.69 -7.41 -3.04
N LYS A 52 5.52 -8.16 -3.78
CA LYS A 52 5.07 -9.30 -4.60
C LYS A 52 4.52 -10.47 -3.79
N ALA A 53 4.88 -10.59 -2.52
CA ALA A 53 4.36 -11.63 -1.62
C ALA A 53 2.95 -11.30 -1.09
N VAL A 54 2.52 -10.05 -1.18
CA VAL A 54 1.17 -9.63 -0.77
C VAL A 54 0.16 -10.01 -1.86
N PRO A 55 -1.00 -10.59 -1.50
CA PRO A 55 -2.06 -10.84 -2.47
C PRO A 55 -2.49 -9.56 -3.19
N VAL A 56 -2.63 -9.61 -4.52
CA VAL A 56 -2.90 -8.40 -5.32
C VAL A 56 -4.21 -7.72 -4.92
N GLY A 57 -5.23 -8.49 -4.51
CA GLY A 57 -6.47 -7.93 -3.96
C GLY A 57 -6.23 -7.07 -2.71
N ALA A 58 -5.33 -7.49 -1.83
CA ALA A 58 -4.92 -6.71 -0.65
C ALA A 58 -4.16 -5.44 -1.08
N LEU A 59 -3.26 -5.54 -2.07
CA LEU A 59 -2.55 -4.36 -2.61
C LEU A 59 -3.50 -3.32 -3.21
N ARG A 60 -4.57 -3.75 -3.92
CA ARG A 60 -5.61 -2.84 -4.43
C ARG A 60 -6.28 -2.08 -3.29
N VAL A 61 -6.71 -2.78 -2.24
CA VAL A 61 -7.30 -2.14 -1.03
C VAL A 61 -6.31 -1.17 -0.40
N MET A 62 -5.03 -1.54 -0.31
CA MET A 62 -4.00 -0.66 0.24
C MET A 62 -3.85 0.63 -0.58
N LEU A 63 -3.79 0.53 -1.91
CA LEU A 63 -3.69 1.69 -2.79
C LEU A 63 -4.93 2.60 -2.65
N ASP A 64 -6.13 2.01 -2.68
CA ASP A 64 -7.41 2.73 -2.55
C ASP A 64 -7.52 3.46 -1.21
N ARG A 65 -6.98 2.87 -0.13
CA ARG A 65 -6.96 3.48 1.20
C ARG A 65 -5.79 4.42 1.44
N GLY A 66 -4.85 4.50 0.51
CA GLY A 66 -3.63 5.28 0.69
C GLY A 66 -2.64 4.70 1.70
N LEU A 67 -2.72 3.40 2.00
CA LEU A 67 -1.77 2.67 2.84
C LEU A 67 -0.41 2.52 2.13
N VAL A 68 0.67 2.34 2.89
CA VAL A 68 2.03 2.26 2.35
C VAL A 68 2.79 1.08 2.97
N MET A 69 3.68 0.47 2.18
CA MET A 69 4.64 -0.54 2.63
C MET A 69 6.05 0.06 2.64
N CYS A 70 6.73 0.08 3.79
CA CYS A 70 8.07 0.65 3.93
C CYS A 70 9.07 -0.34 4.56
N PRO A 71 10.20 -0.68 3.91
CA PRO A 71 11.26 -1.40 4.60
C PRO A 71 11.98 -0.47 5.59
N ASP A 72 12.15 -0.91 6.84
CA ASP A 72 12.94 -0.21 7.87
C ASP A 72 13.87 -1.19 8.61
N ARG A 73 15.19 -0.97 8.47
CA ARG A 73 16.23 -1.78 9.10
C ARG A 73 16.50 -1.42 10.56
N ARG A 74 15.87 -0.36 11.07
CA ARG A 74 15.95 0.03 12.48
C ARG A 74 15.07 -0.85 13.36
N LEU A 75 14.08 -1.54 12.79
CA LEU A 75 13.30 -2.57 13.47
C LEU A 75 14.22 -3.75 13.81
N ASP A 76 14.16 -4.26 15.03
CA ASP A 76 15.06 -5.34 15.47
C ASP A 76 14.45 -6.74 15.28
N ASN A 77 15.21 -7.78 15.64
CA ASN A 77 14.80 -9.18 15.50
C ASN A 77 13.58 -9.55 16.36
N ASP A 78 13.38 -8.85 17.48
CA ASP A 78 12.28 -9.13 18.40
C ASP A 78 10.98 -8.49 17.90
N ALA A 79 11.07 -7.33 17.23
CA ALA A 79 9.95 -6.57 16.67
C ALA A 79 10.16 -6.23 15.19
N PRO A 80 10.26 -7.23 14.29
CA PRO A 80 10.67 -7.01 12.92
C PRO A 80 9.56 -6.52 11.99
N ALA A 81 8.32 -6.39 12.47
CA ALA A 81 7.17 -5.97 11.68
C ALA A 81 6.22 -5.07 12.50
N VAL A 82 5.71 -4.02 11.89
CA VAL A 82 4.85 -3.03 12.56
C VAL A 82 3.83 -2.42 11.58
N PHE A 83 2.68 -2.03 12.11
CA PHE A 83 1.72 -1.17 11.45
C PHE A 83 1.50 0.09 12.29
N TYR A 84 1.73 1.26 11.71
CA TYR A 84 1.46 2.55 12.36
C TYR A 84 0.07 3.04 11.99
N GLY A 85 -0.92 2.71 12.83
CA GLY A 85 -2.33 2.99 12.57
C GLY A 85 -2.67 4.44 12.25
N ARG A 86 -2.04 5.41 12.91
CA ARG A 86 -2.31 6.84 12.68
C ARG A 86 -1.91 7.35 11.30
N VAL A 87 -0.91 6.73 10.69
CA VAL A 87 -0.34 7.17 9.41
C VAL A 87 -0.53 6.14 8.30
N GLY A 88 -1.04 4.94 8.61
CA GLY A 88 -1.35 3.93 7.59
C GLY A 88 -0.13 3.31 6.92
N VAL A 89 0.93 3.07 7.69
CA VAL A 89 2.20 2.52 7.18
C VAL A 89 2.48 1.16 7.77
N PHE A 90 2.74 0.17 6.91
CA PHE A 90 3.27 -1.13 7.26
C PHE A 90 4.79 -1.11 7.09
N GLU A 91 5.54 -1.37 8.16
CA GLU A 91 6.99 -1.55 8.09
C GLU A 91 7.44 -2.96 8.44
N TRP A 92 8.57 -3.35 7.86
CA TRP A 92 9.27 -4.58 8.19
C TRP A 92 10.78 -4.40 8.09
N ASN A 93 11.55 -5.19 8.84
CA ASN A 93 13.00 -5.26 8.66
C ASN A 93 13.36 -6.25 7.53
N PRO A 94 13.80 -5.81 6.34
CA PRO A 94 14.14 -6.71 5.24
C PRO A 94 15.36 -7.61 5.52
N GLU A 95 16.15 -7.33 6.56
CA GLU A 95 17.30 -8.15 6.97
C GLU A 95 16.90 -9.30 7.90
N VAL A 96 15.65 -9.31 8.41
CA VAL A 96 15.10 -10.41 9.22
C VAL A 96 14.30 -11.34 8.30
N PRO A 97 14.74 -12.58 8.05
CA PRO A 97 14.13 -13.43 7.02
C PRO A 97 12.61 -13.63 7.13
N ALA A 98 12.08 -13.72 8.35
CA ALA A 98 10.66 -13.95 8.60
C ALA A 98 9.77 -12.71 8.46
N SER A 99 10.34 -11.50 8.50
CA SER A 99 9.58 -10.25 8.60
C SER A 99 8.67 -9.99 7.38
N SER A 100 9.17 -10.32 6.18
CA SER A 100 8.45 -10.16 4.92
C SER A 100 7.20 -11.04 4.87
N GLU A 101 7.29 -12.27 5.39
CA GLU A 101 6.14 -13.18 5.46
C GLU A 101 5.14 -12.69 6.51
N VAL A 102 5.63 -12.28 7.69
CA VAL A 102 4.79 -11.72 8.75
C VAL A 102 4.01 -10.51 8.25
N ILE A 103 4.67 -9.51 7.67
CA ILE A 103 3.99 -8.28 7.24
C ILE A 103 3.00 -8.55 6.11
N ALA A 104 3.33 -9.43 5.15
CA ALA A 104 2.42 -9.81 4.08
C ALA A 104 1.16 -10.50 4.60
N LYS A 105 1.32 -11.41 5.58
CA LYS A 105 0.21 -12.10 6.23
C LYS A 105 -0.69 -11.15 7.03
N GLN A 106 -0.10 -10.18 7.77
CA GLN A 106 -0.88 -9.19 8.50
C GLN A 106 -1.66 -8.28 7.54
N ILE A 107 -1.04 -7.85 6.43
CA ILE A 107 -1.72 -7.08 5.38
C ILE A 107 -2.91 -7.85 4.81
N ASP A 108 -2.75 -9.12 4.42
CA ASP A 108 -3.86 -9.93 3.92
C ASP A 108 -4.98 -10.08 4.95
N THR A 109 -4.63 -10.29 6.23
CA THR A 109 -5.62 -10.42 7.31
C THR A 109 -6.40 -9.11 7.52
N MET A 110 -5.70 -7.98 7.63
CA MET A 110 -6.31 -6.68 7.90
C MET A 110 -7.14 -6.17 6.71
N THR A 111 -6.66 -6.38 5.48
CA THR A 111 -7.42 -5.99 4.27
C THR A 111 -8.68 -6.80 4.06
N ARG A 112 -8.70 -8.08 4.45
CA ARG A 112 -9.92 -8.92 4.41
C ARG A 112 -10.97 -8.49 5.44
N LYS A 113 -10.54 -8.12 6.64
CA LYS A 113 -11.43 -7.66 7.72
C LYS A 113 -11.87 -6.22 7.55
N ASP A 114 -11.11 -5.46 6.78
CA ASP A 114 -11.26 -4.02 6.67
C ASP A 114 -11.14 -3.29 8.03
N GLU A 115 -10.15 -3.70 8.83
CA GLU A 115 -9.92 -3.17 10.17
C GLU A 115 -8.51 -2.59 10.29
N TYR A 116 -8.42 -1.28 10.52
CA TYR A 116 -7.17 -0.54 10.65
C TYR A 116 -7.20 0.30 11.93
N PRO A 117 -6.86 -0.29 13.09
CA PRO A 117 -6.87 0.44 14.35
C PRO A 117 -5.90 1.62 14.28
N PRO A 118 -6.20 2.75 14.96
CA PRO A 118 -5.31 3.91 14.96
C PRO A 118 -4.02 3.66 15.77
N ASP A 119 -3.99 2.62 16.60
CA ASP A 119 -2.84 2.26 17.41
C ASP A 119 -1.70 1.64 16.59
N THR A 120 -0.49 1.72 17.13
CA THR A 120 0.65 0.99 16.56
C THR A 120 0.53 -0.49 16.92
N LEU A 121 0.49 -1.35 15.91
CA LEU A 121 0.53 -2.80 16.08
C LEU A 121 1.94 -3.31 15.79
N VAL A 122 2.54 -4.05 16.70
CA VAL A 122 3.90 -4.59 16.55
C VAL A 122 3.84 -6.10 16.60
N TRP A 123 4.59 -6.78 15.74
CA TRP A 123 4.65 -8.24 15.67
C TRP A 123 6.08 -8.76 15.77
N ASP A 124 6.23 -9.92 16.40
CA ASP A 124 7.48 -10.68 16.41
C ASP A 124 7.71 -11.43 15.08
N ALA A 125 8.85 -12.12 14.97
CA ALA A 125 9.20 -12.95 13.80
C ALA A 125 8.23 -14.13 13.55
N LYS A 126 7.35 -14.47 14.51
CA LYS A 126 6.31 -15.50 14.37
C LYS A 126 4.95 -14.90 14.01
N GLY A 127 4.86 -13.58 13.91
CA GLY A 127 3.62 -12.85 13.67
C GLY A 127 2.73 -12.71 14.91
N MET A 128 3.26 -12.96 16.11
CA MET A 128 2.54 -12.77 17.36
C MET A 128 2.55 -11.29 17.75
N PRO A 129 1.42 -10.74 18.20
CA PRO A 129 1.35 -9.35 18.63
C PRO A 129 2.20 -9.13 19.89
N LEU A 130 3.00 -8.07 19.90
CA LEU A 130 3.79 -7.65 21.04
C LEU A 130 3.08 -6.51 21.76
N GLN A 131 2.96 -6.63 23.09
CA GLN A 131 2.44 -5.57 23.94
C GLN A 131 3.58 -4.73 24.50
N GLN A 132 3.35 -3.41 24.65
CA GLN A 132 4.29 -2.48 25.28
C GLN A 132 5.69 -2.44 24.64
N ARG A 133 5.80 -2.79 23.35
CA ARG A 133 7.06 -2.75 22.61
C ARG A 133 7.26 -1.37 21.98
N THR A 134 8.39 -0.75 22.31
CA THR A 134 8.84 0.48 21.64
C THR A 134 9.50 0.13 20.32
N VAL A 135 9.11 0.82 19.26
CA VAL A 135 9.71 0.75 17.93
C VAL A 135 10.08 2.17 17.47
N PRO A 136 11.00 2.32 16.50
CA PRO A 136 11.28 3.63 15.90
C PRO A 136 9.99 4.31 15.41
N ALA A 137 9.94 5.63 15.46
CA ALA A 137 8.85 6.35 14.83
C ALA A 137 8.99 6.30 13.30
N PHE A 138 7.85 6.21 12.61
CA PHE A 138 7.81 6.40 11.17
C PHE A 138 8.04 7.87 10.82
N GLU A 139 9.02 8.13 9.95
CA GLU A 139 9.34 9.45 9.42
C GLU A 139 9.34 9.37 7.90
N PRO A 140 8.38 9.99 7.18
CA PRO A 140 8.35 9.93 5.72
C PRO A 140 9.51 10.73 5.11
N LYS A 141 9.83 10.47 3.83
CA LYS A 141 10.75 11.31 3.06
C LYS A 141 10.33 12.78 3.10
N PRO A 142 11.28 13.75 3.08
CA PRO A 142 10.94 15.16 3.01
C PRO A 142 9.99 15.47 1.84
N GLY A 143 8.87 16.12 2.14
CA GLY A 143 7.84 16.46 1.15
C GLY A 143 6.91 15.31 0.73
N ALA A 144 7.09 14.10 1.26
CA ALA A 144 6.18 13.00 1.00
C ALA A 144 4.90 13.12 1.85
N ALA A 145 3.76 12.80 1.23
CA ALA A 145 2.47 12.74 1.91
C ALA A 145 1.99 11.29 1.97
N VAL A 146 1.64 10.82 3.16
CA VAL A 146 0.87 9.58 3.30
C VAL A 146 -0.61 9.95 3.21
N LEU A 147 -1.30 9.41 2.20
CA LEU A 147 -2.69 9.79 1.91
C LEU A 147 -3.72 9.03 2.74
N TYR A 148 -3.29 8.24 3.72
CA TYR A 148 -4.17 7.48 4.58
C TYR A 148 -5.02 8.41 5.45
N GLN A 149 -6.32 8.13 5.52
CA GLN A 149 -7.28 8.83 6.37
C GLN A 149 -7.86 7.86 7.38
N ILE A 150 -7.77 8.21 8.66
CA ILE A 150 -8.41 7.46 9.74
C ILE A 150 -9.93 7.62 9.56
N ARG A 151 -10.64 6.49 9.50
CA ARG A 151 -12.11 6.46 9.41
C ARG A 151 -12.72 6.16 10.77
#